data_AF-A0A916T4R3-F1
#
_entry.id   AF-A0A916T4R3-F1
#
_cell.length_a   1.000
_cell.length_b   1.000
_cell.length_c   1.000
_cell.angle_alpha   90.00
_cell.angle_beta   90.00
_cell.angle_gamma   90.00
#
_symmetry.space_group_name_H-M   'P 1'
#
loop_
_entity.id
_entity.type
_entity.pdbx_description
1 polymer ?
#
loop_
_entity_poly.entity_id
_entity_poly.type
_entity_poly.pdbx_seq_one_letter_code
_entity_poly.pdbx_strand_id
1 'polypeptide(L)' 'MPRPGDVRPRLKDLIAAIIQSGHDDGSVRPEVTGSTVVRFGAMLAQPMTAVSGWDEAAEEQRTVFLRGIASAGY' A
#
# COMPACT_ATOMS: atom_id res chain seq x y z
N MET A 1 -11.63 -1.35 -24.11
CA MET A 1 -11.11 -1.94 -22.86
C MET A 1 -9.60 -2.04 -22.96
N PRO A 2 -8.83 -1.71 -21.91
CA PRO A 2 -7.38 -1.93 -21.88
C PRO A 2 -7.07 -3.42 -22.00
N ARG A 3 -5.96 -3.81 -22.64
CA ARG A 3 -5.57 -5.22 -22.69
C ARG A 3 -5.04 -5.63 -21.31
N PRO A 4 -5.17 -6.92 -20.90
CA PRO A 4 -4.67 -7.39 -19.60
C PRO A 4 -3.20 -7.06 -19.32
N GLY A 5 -2.36 -6.93 -20.36
CA GLY A 5 -0.95 -6.53 -20.24
C GLY A 5 -0.71 -5.06 -19.87
N ASP A 6 -1.69 -4.18 -20.08
CA ASP A 6 -1.55 -2.73 -19.87
C ASP A 6 -1.89 -2.29 -18.44
N VAL A 7 -2.53 -3.17 -17.66
CA VAL A 7 -3.02 -2.87 -16.31
C VAL A 7 -1.85 -2.79 -15.32
N ARG A 8 -0.88 -3.71 -15.42
CA ARG A 8 0.24 -3.81 -14.47
C ARG A 8 1.20 -2.61 -14.56
N PRO A 9 1.65 -2.16 -15.74
CA PRO A 9 2.47 -0.95 -15.85
C PRO A 9 1.72 0.29 -15.36
N ARG A 10 0.45 0.46 -15.76
CA ARG A 10 -0.36 1.60 -15.36
C ARG A 10 -0.58 1.68 -13.85
N LEU A 11 -0.82 0.54 -13.20
CA LEU A 11 -0.94 0.49 -11.75
C LEU A 11 0.37 0.87 -11.06
N LYS A 12 1.51 0.41 -11.57
CA LYS A 12 2.82 0.76 -11.04
C LYS A 12 3.06 2.27 -11.11
N ASP A 13 2.76 2.89 -12.25
CA ASP A 13 2.95 4.33 -12.45
C ASP A 13 2.03 5.15 -11.54
N LEU A 14 0.78 4.71 -11.37
CA LEU A 14 -0.17 5.36 -10.47
C LEU A 14 0.28 5.29 -9.02
N ILE A 15 0.76 4.13 -8.56
CA ILE A 15 1.29 3.98 -7.20
C ILE A 15 2.53 4.86 -7.00
N ALA A 16 3.42 4.93 -8.00
CA ALA A 16 4.59 5.80 -7.93
C ALA A 16 4.20 7.27 -7.81
N ALA A 17 3.21 7.73 -8.59
CA ALA A 17 2.72 9.11 -8.53
C ALA A 17 2.09 9.45 -7.17
N ILE A 18 1.31 8.53 -6.58
CA ILE A 18 0.72 8.73 -5.24
C ILE A 18 1.82 8.90 -4.18
N ILE A 19 2.83 8.03 -4.20
CA ILE A 19 3.93 8.09 -3.23
C ILE A 19 4.75 9.37 -3.42
N GLN A 20 5.03 9.76 -4.66
CA GLN A 20 5.73 11.01 -4.92
C GLN A 20 4.95 12.22 -4.39
N SER A 21 3.64 12.27 -4.65
CA SER A 21 2.79 13.33 -4.09
C SER A 21 2.87 13.38 -2.56
N GLY A 22 2.86 12.21 -1.90
CA GLY A 22 2.97 12.11 -0.45
C GLY A 22 4.33 12.54 0.11
N HIS A 23 5.40 12.38 -0.67
CA HIS A 23 6.71 12.94 -0.30
C HIS A 23 6.74 14.45 -0.49
N ASP A 24 6.15 14.94 -1.58
CA ASP A 24 6.13 16.36 -1.93
C ASP A 24 5.31 17.18 -0.90
N ASP A 25 4.20 16.63 -0.39
CA ASP A 25 3.37 17.26 0.63
C ASP A 25 3.75 16.90 2.08
N GLY A 26 4.73 16.00 2.25
CA GLY A 26 5.24 15.58 3.55
C GLY A 26 4.27 14.70 4.34
N SER A 27 3.23 14.13 3.72
CA SER A 27 2.32 13.16 4.35
C SER A 27 2.89 11.75 4.45
N VAL A 28 3.84 11.39 3.58
CA VAL A 28 4.51 10.08 3.55
C VAL A 28 5.99 10.23 3.92
N ARG A 29 6.49 9.32 4.74
CA ARG A 29 7.91 9.28 5.14
C ARG A 29 8.82 9.05 3.92
N PRO A 30 9.96 9.76 3.83
CA PRO A 30 10.83 9.73 2.63
C PRO A 30 11.45 8.36 2.32
N GLU A 31 11.55 7.46 3.30
CA GLU A 31 12.03 6.10 3.12
C GLU A 31 10.97 5.13 2.52
N VAL A 32 9.70 5.56 2.44
CA VAL A 32 8.60 4.72 1.94
C VAL A 32 8.58 4.74 0.41
N THR A 33 8.39 3.58 -0.21
CA THR A 33 8.34 3.48 -1.67
C THR A 33 7.05 2.81 -2.12
N GLY A 34 6.69 2.96 -3.40
CA GLY A 34 5.60 2.19 -4.00
C GLY A 34 5.77 0.67 -3.83
N SER A 35 7.01 0.18 -3.82
CA SER A 35 7.30 -1.24 -3.56
C SER A 35 6.95 -1.67 -2.14
N THR A 36 7.11 -0.78 -1.15
CA THR A 36 6.72 -1.02 0.25
C THR A 36 5.22 -1.27 0.34
N VAL A 37 4.42 -0.38 -0.27
CA VAL A 37 2.95 -0.48 -0.28
C VAL A 37 2.46 -1.71 -1.04
N VAL A 38 3.01 -1.97 -2.23
CA VAL A 38 2.62 -3.13 -3.04
C VAL A 38 2.91 -4.45 -2.33
N ARG A 39 4.10 -4.60 -1.72
CA ARG A 39 4.46 -5.83 -1.02
C ARG A 39 3.55 -6.09 0.17
N PHE A 40 3.32 -5.07 0.99
CA PHE A 40 2.46 -5.21 2.17
C PHE A 40 1.00 -5.49 1.76
N GLY A 41 0.46 -4.75 0.79
CA GLY A 41 -0.88 -5.01 0.26
C GLY A 41 -1.02 -6.42 -0.33
N ALA A 42 0.01 -6.93 -1.02
CA ALA A 42 0.02 -8.30 -1.54
C ALA A 42 0.06 -9.37 -0.44
N MET A 43 0.67 -9.07 0.72
CA MET A 43 0.63 -9.96 1.89
C MET A 43 -0.77 -9.98 2.51
N LEU A 44 -1.42 -8.82 2.67
CA LEU A 44 -2.78 -8.75 3.21
C LEU A 44 -3.84 -9.41 2.30
N ALA A 45 -3.63 -9.35 0.98
CA ALA A 45 -4.50 -9.98 0.01
C ALA A 45 -4.45 -11.52 0.03
N GLN A 46 -3.51 -12.12 0.76
CA GLN A 46 -3.38 -13.57 0.90
C GLN A 46 -4.03 -14.02 2.21
N PRO A 47 -5.18 -14.74 2.17
CA PRO A 47 -5.87 -15.16 3.37
C PRO A 47 -5.04 -16.11 4.23
N MET A 48 -4.82 -15.75 5.50
CA MET A 48 -4.22 -16.66 6.48
C MET A 48 -5.31 -17.50 7.13
N THR A 49 -5.59 -18.67 6.54
CA THR A 49 -6.67 -19.58 6.98
C THR A 49 -6.53 -20.10 8.41
N ALA A 50 -5.34 -20.00 9.01
CA ALA A 50 -5.09 -20.35 10.40
C ALA A 50 -5.51 -19.26 11.40
N VAL A 51 -5.82 -18.06 10.92
CA VAL A 51 -6.26 -16.92 11.74
C VAL A 51 -7.77 -16.78 11.62
N SER A 52 -8.49 -17.03 12.71
CA SER A 52 -9.92 -16.71 12.80
C SER A 52 -10.13 -15.21 12.63
N GLY A 53 -11.07 -14.80 11.77
CA GLY A 53 -11.33 -13.38 11.54
C GLY A 53 -10.23 -12.67 10.73
N TRP A 54 -9.60 -13.38 9.78
CA TRP A 54 -8.53 -12.82 8.95
C TRP A 54 -8.87 -11.45 8.33
N ASP A 55 -10.10 -11.23 7.88
CA ASP A 55 -10.49 -9.97 7.27
C ASP A 55 -10.39 -8.78 8.25
N GLU A 56 -10.82 -8.98 9.50
CA GLU A 56 -10.68 -7.97 10.57
C GLU A 56 -9.21 -7.75 10.94
N ALA A 57 -8.44 -8.83 11.05
CA ALA A 57 -7.01 -8.74 11.32
C ALA A 57 -6.25 -8.03 10.18
N ALA A 58 -6.59 -8.31 8.92
CA ALA A 58 -5.98 -7.68 7.76
C ALA A 58 -6.31 -6.18 7.69
N GLU A 59 -7.54 -5.80 8.06
CA GLU A 59 -7.97 -4.41 8.18
C GLU A 59 -7.23 -3.66 9.30
N GLU A 60 -7.05 -4.30 10.46
CA GLU A 60 -6.24 -3.76 11.55
C GLU A 60 -4.78 -3.54 11.10
N GLN A 61 -4.18 -4.55 10.46
CA GLN A 61 -2.81 -4.46 9.94
C GLN A 61 -2.67 -3.37 8.87
N ARG A 62 -3.67 -3.19 8.00
CA ARG A 62 -3.73 -2.08 7.05
C ARG A 62 -3.67 -0.74 7.76
N THR A 63 -4.47 -0.56 8.80
CA THR A 63 -4.52 0.68 9.59
C THR A 63 -3.19 0.97 10.27
N VAL A 64 -2.58 -0.03 10.90
CA VAL A 64 -1.27 0.10 11.56
C VAL A 64 -0.19 0.47 10.53
N PHE A 65 -0.17 -0.18 9.38
CA PHE A 65 0.78 0.11 8.32
C PHE A 65 0.65 1.54 7.79
N LEU A 66 -0.58 2.00 7.50
CA LEU A 66 -0.83 3.36 7.00
C LEU A 66 -0.37 4.43 8.01
N ARG A 67 -0.60 4.21 9.30
CA ARG A 67 -0.07 5.08 10.37
C ARG A 67 1.47 5.04 10.43
N GLY A 68 2.07 3.87 10.20
CA GLY A 68 3.52 3.69 10.22
C GLY A 68 4.26 4.41 9.08
N ILE A 69 3.64 4.51 7.90
CA ILE A 69 4.22 5.19 6.74
C ILE A 69 3.92 6.69 6.70
N ALA A 70 2.96 7.16 7.50
CA ALA A 70 2.67 8.58 7.66
C ALA A 70 3.85 9.29 8.32
N SER A 71 4.12 10.51 7.86
CA SER A 71 5.14 11.39 8.43
C SER A 71 4.73 11.90 9.82
N ALA A 72 5.71 12.16 10.69
CA ALA A 72 5.51 12.59 12.07
C ALA A 72 5.06 14.06 12.11
N GLY A 73 3.81 14.33 11.75
CA GLY A 73 3.23 15.67 11.72
C GLY A 73 1.77 15.74 11.29
N TYR A 74 1.12 14.59 11.07
CA TYR A 74 -0.28 14.47 10.65
C TYR A 74 -1.01 13.42 11.48
#